data_AF-A0A3M0WH46-F1
#
_entry.id   AF-A0A3M0WH46-F1
#
_cell.length_a   1.000
_cell.length_b   1.000
_cell.length_c   1.000
_cell.angle_alpha   90.00
_cell.angle_beta   90.00
_cell.angle_gamma   90.00
#
_symmetry.space_group_name_H-M   'P 1'
#
loop_
_entity.id
_entity.type
_entity.pdbx_description
1 polymer ?
#
loop_
_entity_poly.entity_id
_entity_poly.type
_entity_poly.pdbx_seq_one_letter_code
_entity_poly.pdbx_strand_id
1 'polypeptide(L)'
;MKFFKFFKQKDKNSKISLEEAERRIEKLANDLPLRLNEISLEIGKAIEEFKSSSLEKIRILEEIDLSSKREDERLKRMTLQGLDSYLNEFSFFLKKLDSKFFDLGAIEKIEVLDSLFKKFFKRVESSFHRATILIGEEMAQLHQEAEKLYDRVLAIRNDNSRIFSRFFLIRDFEENKKKIAVKEEFIRKEEEELERISLKVEEIKRDVFEAEKNLEKHYESFKRKSFVEGKARVEGEIASIESEVRKIGIETDFKGLCKVYHKNRRLFEFLSSCRKNFLSAFLSDEWEILKEVLDKQSWERLNFLRERYLKALGEKENFCEDVVESSLRKRILNLRNELSSLGEHEVQVKKRISKTKEEIKSLIDEKKSMAEKILGEGFRIF
;
A
#
# COMPACT_ATOMS: atom_id res chain seq x y z
N MET A 1 20.17 -57.67 -2.26
CA MET A 1 20.52 -56.24 -2.18
C MET A 1 20.46 -55.57 -3.57
N LYS A 2 19.29 -55.08 -3.98
CA LYS A 2 19.05 -54.39 -5.28
C LYS A 2 18.15 -53.14 -5.12
N PHE A 3 18.38 -52.30 -4.10
CA PHE A 3 17.55 -51.09 -3.87
C PHE A 3 18.21 -49.76 -4.28
N PHE A 4 19.49 -49.76 -4.71
CA PHE A 4 20.21 -48.54 -5.11
C PHE A 4 20.41 -48.35 -6.64
N LYS A 5 19.58 -48.99 -7.47
CA LYS A 5 19.59 -48.77 -8.94
C LYS A 5 18.56 -47.77 -9.46
N PHE A 6 17.79 -47.10 -8.58
CA PHE A 6 16.77 -46.13 -9.00
C PHE A 6 17.27 -44.68 -9.19
N PHE A 7 18.52 -44.37 -8.83
CA PHE A 7 19.10 -43.01 -9.01
C PHE A 7 20.16 -42.91 -10.11
N LYS A 8 20.30 -43.93 -10.97
CA LYS A 8 21.13 -43.85 -12.18
C LYS A 8 20.28 -44.11 -13.41
N GLN A 9 19.45 -43.15 -13.76
CA GLN A 9 18.97 -43.02 -15.13
C GLN A 9 19.37 -41.64 -15.65
N LYS A 10 20.28 -41.68 -16.64
CA LYS A 10 20.63 -40.56 -17.50
C LYS A 10 19.35 -40.05 -18.15
N ASP A 11 18.95 -38.82 -17.87
CA ASP A 11 18.32 -37.97 -18.87
C ASP A 11 18.86 -36.54 -18.71
N LYS A 12 19.55 -36.11 -19.76
CA LYS A 12 20.07 -34.74 -19.92
C LYS A 12 18.87 -33.81 -20.16
N ASN A 13 18.72 -32.76 -19.35
CA ASN A 13 17.76 -31.67 -19.52
C ASN A 13 16.30 -32.12 -19.75
N SER A 14 15.68 -32.71 -18.74
CA SER A 14 14.22 -32.83 -18.77
C SER A 14 13.62 -31.47 -18.43
N LYS A 15 12.98 -30.85 -19.43
CA LYS A 15 12.13 -29.67 -19.22
C LYS A 15 10.84 -30.14 -18.57
N ILE A 16 10.56 -29.68 -17.35
CA ILE A 16 9.33 -29.99 -16.62
C ILE A 16 8.55 -28.70 -16.37
N SER A 17 7.22 -28.80 -16.26
CA SER A 17 6.40 -27.66 -15.90
C SER A 17 6.56 -27.32 -14.42
N LEU A 18 6.24 -26.09 -14.04
CA LEU A 18 6.28 -25.68 -12.63
C LEU A 18 5.30 -26.50 -11.78
N GLU A 19 4.14 -26.88 -12.29
CA GLU A 19 3.17 -27.72 -11.58
C GLU A 19 3.73 -29.13 -11.33
N GLU A 20 4.44 -29.70 -12.30
CA GLU A 20 5.08 -31.00 -12.11
C GLU A 20 6.22 -30.90 -11.09
N ALA A 21 7.01 -29.83 -11.13
CA ALA A 21 8.05 -29.57 -10.14
C ALA A 21 7.46 -29.46 -8.73
N GLU A 22 6.36 -28.73 -8.56
CA GLU A 22 5.64 -28.61 -7.28
C GLU A 22 5.22 -29.97 -6.73
N ARG A 23 4.60 -30.84 -7.54
CA ARG A 23 4.19 -32.18 -7.09
C ARG A 23 5.38 -33.04 -6.66
N ARG A 24 6.53 -32.90 -7.32
CA ARG A 24 7.75 -33.62 -6.94
C ARG A 24 8.35 -33.07 -5.64
N ILE A 25 8.35 -31.75 -5.47
CA ILE A 25 8.82 -31.08 -4.26
C ILE A 25 7.93 -31.44 -3.07
N GLU A 26 6.62 -31.50 -3.25
CA GLU A 26 5.67 -31.92 -2.22
C GLU A 26 5.94 -33.34 -1.73
N LYS A 27 6.24 -34.28 -2.65
CA LYS A 27 6.67 -35.64 -2.27
C LYS A 27 7.96 -35.62 -1.46
N LEU A 28 8.97 -34.84 -1.88
CA LEU A 28 10.21 -34.69 -1.14
C LEU A 28 9.97 -34.07 0.25
N ALA A 29 9.07 -33.09 0.35
CA ALA A 29 8.70 -32.43 1.59
C ALA A 29 8.03 -33.41 2.57
N ASN A 30 7.27 -34.38 2.07
CA ASN A 30 6.65 -35.42 2.90
C ASN A 30 7.66 -36.48 3.39
N ASP A 31 8.70 -36.77 2.61
CA ASP A 31 9.74 -37.74 2.97
C ASP A 31 10.80 -37.16 3.93
N LEU A 32 11.00 -35.84 3.90
CA LEU A 32 12.03 -35.13 4.66
C LEU A 32 11.89 -35.27 6.20
N PRO A 33 10.69 -35.16 6.79
CA PRO A 33 10.48 -35.36 8.22
C PRO A 33 10.96 -36.72 8.71
N LEU A 34 10.77 -37.79 7.92
CA LEU A 34 11.22 -39.13 8.28
C LEU A 34 12.76 -39.18 8.39
N ARG A 35 13.46 -38.60 7.40
CA ARG A 35 14.92 -38.53 7.42
C ARG A 35 15.46 -37.65 8.55
N LEU A 36 14.81 -36.51 8.80
CA LEU A 36 15.18 -35.64 9.93
C LEU A 36 14.95 -36.35 11.27
N ASN A 37 13.92 -37.18 11.39
CA ASN A 37 13.70 -37.99 12.57
C ASN A 37 14.79 -39.07 12.75
N GLU A 38 15.20 -39.75 11.68
CA GLU A 38 16.33 -40.70 11.71
C GLU A 38 17.62 -40.04 12.21
N ILE A 39 17.95 -38.85 11.71
CA ILE A 39 19.10 -38.06 12.16
C ILE A 39 18.95 -37.66 13.64
N SER A 40 17.75 -37.23 14.04
CA SER A 40 17.45 -36.85 15.43
C SER A 40 17.65 -38.02 16.41
N LEU A 41 17.28 -39.23 15.98
CA LEU A 41 17.50 -40.47 16.73
C LEU A 41 18.98 -40.85 16.78
N GLU A 42 19.72 -40.67 15.68
CA GLU A 42 21.16 -40.92 15.64
C GLU A 42 21.94 -40.02 16.61
N ILE A 43 21.61 -38.72 16.63
CA ILE A 43 22.15 -37.76 17.61
C ILE A 43 21.78 -38.19 19.04
N GLY A 44 20.53 -38.61 19.25
CA GLY A 44 20.06 -39.10 20.54
C GLY A 44 20.86 -40.30 21.05
N LYS A 45 21.15 -41.27 20.19
CA LYS A 45 22.00 -42.43 20.52
C LYS A 45 23.42 -42.01 20.89
N ALA A 46 24.03 -41.11 20.13
CA ALA A 46 25.37 -40.61 20.42
C ALA A 46 25.45 -39.92 21.80
N ILE A 47 24.40 -39.18 22.19
CA ILE A 47 24.31 -38.54 23.50
C ILE A 47 24.18 -39.56 24.63
N GLU A 48 23.35 -40.59 24.46
CA GLU A 48 23.16 -41.62 25.50
C GLU A 48 24.44 -42.46 25.70
N GLU A 49 25.14 -42.79 24.61
CA GLU A 49 26.47 -43.42 24.66
C GLU A 49 27.48 -42.54 25.39
N PHE A 50 27.52 -41.24 25.06
CA PHE A 50 28.39 -40.26 25.73
C PHE A 50 28.09 -40.11 27.22
N LYS A 51 26.81 -40.00 27.61
CA LYS A 51 26.42 -39.92 29.03
C LYS A 51 26.89 -41.13 29.80
N SER A 52 26.65 -42.33 29.25
CA SER A 52 27.03 -43.59 29.88
C SER A 52 28.54 -43.68 30.08
N SER A 53 29.34 -43.38 29.05
CA SER A 53 30.81 -43.40 29.16
C SER A 53 31.36 -42.31 30.08
N SER A 54 30.74 -41.12 30.09
CA SER A 54 31.18 -40.02 30.94
C SER A 54 30.92 -40.30 32.42
N LEU A 55 29.79 -40.91 32.77
CA LEU A 55 29.48 -41.26 34.16
C LEU A 55 30.49 -42.26 34.74
N GLU A 56 30.97 -43.21 33.94
CA GLU A 56 32.03 -44.14 34.36
C GLU A 56 33.35 -43.41 34.63
N LYS A 57 33.76 -42.50 33.74
CA LYS A 57 34.97 -41.70 33.90
C LYS A 57 34.91 -40.72 35.06
N ILE A 58 33.73 -40.14 35.31
CA ILE A 58 33.49 -39.30 36.50
C ILE A 58 33.73 -40.11 37.77
N ARG A 59 33.22 -41.34 37.86
CA ARG A 59 33.45 -42.21 39.04
C ARG A 59 34.94 -42.49 39.27
N ILE A 60 35.69 -42.79 38.22
CA ILE A 60 37.15 -43.00 38.30
C ILE A 60 37.84 -41.76 38.87
N LEU A 61 37.45 -40.56 38.41
CA LEU A 61 38.01 -39.30 38.87
C LEU A 61 37.64 -38.99 40.34
N GLU A 62 36.43 -39.33 40.77
CA GLU A 62 35.97 -39.17 42.16
C GLU A 62 36.71 -40.08 43.15
N GLU A 63 37.25 -41.22 42.69
CA GLU A 63 37.99 -42.19 43.51
C GLU A 63 39.49 -41.91 43.63
N ILE A 64 40.02 -40.87 42.97
CA ILE A 64 41.46 -40.57 42.97
C ILE A 64 41.92 -40.09 44.36
N ASP A 65 42.83 -40.85 44.97
CA ASP A 65 43.51 -40.45 46.20
C ASP A 65 44.81 -39.66 45.92
N LEU A 66 44.70 -38.33 45.93
CA LEU A 66 45.86 -37.43 45.82
C LEU A 66 46.71 -37.35 47.10
N SER A 67 46.18 -37.77 48.26
CA SER A 67 46.91 -37.71 49.52
C SER A 67 48.11 -38.68 49.51
N SER A 68 47.95 -39.81 48.82
CA SER A 68 48.99 -40.84 48.63
C SER A 68 50.17 -40.40 47.75
N LYS A 69 50.05 -39.34 46.94
CA LYS A 69 51.12 -38.86 46.04
C LYS A 69 52.19 -38.07 46.80
N ARG A 70 53.47 -38.30 46.49
CA ARG A 70 54.63 -37.59 47.08
C ARG A 70 54.88 -36.25 46.41
N GLU A 71 53.91 -35.34 46.49
CA GLU A 71 53.93 -34.03 45.84
C GLU A 71 53.62 -32.89 46.83
N ASP A 72 53.89 -31.65 46.45
CA ASP A 72 53.62 -30.45 47.27
C ASP A 72 52.11 -30.31 47.59
N GLU A 73 51.77 -30.08 48.87
CA GLU A 73 50.41 -29.90 49.36
C GLU A 73 49.66 -28.73 48.69
N ARG A 74 50.37 -27.71 48.21
CA ARG A 74 49.79 -26.65 47.38
C ARG A 74 49.33 -27.19 46.03
N LEU A 75 50.12 -28.03 45.37
CA LEU A 75 49.77 -28.64 44.08
C LEU A 75 48.58 -29.59 44.24
N LYS A 76 48.57 -30.41 45.31
CA LYS A 76 47.43 -31.29 45.63
C LYS A 76 46.13 -30.49 45.79
N ARG A 77 46.15 -29.41 46.57
CA ARG A 77 44.98 -28.54 46.77
C ARG A 77 44.53 -27.85 45.48
N MET A 78 45.46 -27.38 44.66
CA MET A 78 45.13 -26.78 43.36
C MET A 78 44.48 -27.78 42.42
N THR A 79 45.00 -29.02 42.37
CA THR A 79 44.43 -30.12 41.58
C THR A 79 43.01 -30.46 42.04
N LEU A 80 42.77 -30.64 43.35
CA LEU A 80 41.43 -30.92 43.89
C LEU A 80 40.42 -29.84 43.56
N GLN A 81 40.77 -28.56 43.78
CA GLN A 81 39.88 -27.45 43.43
C GLN A 81 39.57 -27.37 41.94
N GLY A 82 40.57 -27.67 41.09
CA GLY A 82 40.40 -27.78 39.65
C GLY A 82 39.43 -28.92 39.28
N LEU A 83 39.64 -30.10 39.87
CA LEU A 83 38.80 -31.28 39.65
C LEU A 83 37.34 -31.03 40.05
N ASP A 84 37.10 -30.55 41.27
CA ASP A 84 35.76 -30.23 41.76
C ASP A 84 35.04 -29.24 40.85
N SER A 85 35.74 -28.17 40.45
CA SER A 85 35.18 -27.15 39.56
C SER A 85 34.83 -27.73 38.18
N TYR A 86 35.71 -28.59 37.64
CA TYR A 86 35.49 -29.24 36.35
C TYR A 86 34.30 -30.19 36.40
N LEU A 87 34.24 -31.09 37.39
CA LEU A 87 33.17 -32.06 37.55
C LEU A 87 31.82 -31.39 37.77
N ASN A 88 31.78 -30.27 38.51
CA ASN A 88 30.57 -29.48 38.69
C ASN A 88 30.04 -28.91 37.36
N GLU A 89 30.89 -28.29 36.54
CA GLU A 89 30.48 -27.79 35.23
C GLU A 89 30.13 -28.92 34.25
N PHE A 90 30.83 -30.07 34.32
CA PHE A 90 30.52 -31.25 33.52
C PHE A 90 29.15 -31.84 33.89
N SER A 91 28.84 -31.94 35.19
CA SER A 91 27.53 -32.36 35.69
C SER A 91 26.42 -31.43 35.22
N PHE A 92 26.65 -30.11 35.24
CA PHE A 92 25.71 -29.14 34.70
C PHE A 92 25.53 -29.28 33.19
N PHE A 93 26.60 -29.56 32.45
CA PHE A 93 26.53 -29.87 31.02
C PHE A 93 25.67 -31.12 30.75
N LEU A 94 25.90 -32.22 31.47
CA LEU A 94 25.09 -33.44 31.36
C LEU A 94 23.61 -33.21 31.69
N LYS A 95 23.33 -32.42 32.74
CA LYS A 95 21.94 -32.04 33.11
C LYS A 95 21.20 -31.28 32.03
N LYS A 96 21.91 -30.54 31.17
CA LYS A 96 21.28 -29.84 30.04
C LYS A 96 20.94 -30.75 28.86
N LEU A 97 21.49 -31.97 28.84
CA LEU A 97 21.12 -33.02 27.89
C LEU A 97 19.98 -33.88 28.47
N ASP A 98 18.94 -33.25 29.03
CA ASP A 98 17.82 -33.93 29.69
C ASP A 98 16.77 -34.44 28.70
N SER A 99 15.64 -34.95 29.21
CA SER A 99 14.54 -35.47 28.38
C SER A 99 13.95 -34.42 27.43
N LYS A 100 13.92 -33.13 27.81
CA LYS A 100 13.38 -32.06 26.94
C LYS A 100 14.28 -31.81 25.74
N PHE A 101 15.59 -32.10 25.87
CA PHE A 101 16.50 -32.09 24.73
C PHE A 101 16.11 -33.16 23.68
N PHE A 102 15.58 -34.31 24.10
CA PHE A 102 15.22 -35.38 23.16
C PHE A 102 13.96 -35.09 22.34
N ASP A 103 13.08 -34.22 22.83
CA ASP A 103 11.87 -33.78 22.13
C ASP A 103 12.16 -32.83 20.94
N LEU A 104 13.40 -32.32 20.85
CA LEU A 104 13.82 -31.43 19.77
C LEU A 104 14.01 -32.17 18.43
N GLY A 105 13.77 -31.45 17.33
CA GLY A 105 14.12 -31.88 15.98
C GLY A 105 15.64 -31.90 15.75
N ALA A 106 16.09 -32.54 14.66
CA ALA A 106 17.53 -32.69 14.39
C ALA A 106 18.27 -31.34 14.26
N ILE A 107 17.64 -30.34 13.63
CA ILE A 107 18.25 -29.02 13.41
C ILE A 107 18.44 -28.32 14.75
N GLU A 108 17.37 -28.28 15.56
CA GLU A 108 17.38 -27.66 16.88
C GLU A 108 18.37 -28.34 17.81
N LYS A 109 18.46 -29.68 17.79
CA LYS A 109 19.44 -30.43 18.57
C LYS A 109 20.88 -30.01 18.24
N ILE A 110 21.23 -29.91 16.96
CA ILE A 110 22.57 -29.53 16.52
C ILE A 110 22.92 -28.11 17.01
N GLU A 111 21.99 -27.16 16.86
CA GLU A 111 22.21 -25.76 17.28
C GLU A 111 22.36 -25.63 18.80
N VAL A 112 21.51 -26.33 19.56
CA VAL A 112 21.61 -26.36 21.02
C VAL A 112 22.93 -27.00 21.46
N LEU A 113 23.32 -28.13 20.89
CA LEU A 113 24.59 -28.79 21.22
C LEU A 113 25.79 -27.88 20.95
N ASP A 114 25.86 -27.25 19.77
CA ASP A 114 26.94 -26.33 19.44
C ASP A 114 27.05 -25.19 20.47
N SER A 115 25.92 -24.63 20.90
CA SER A 115 25.89 -23.63 21.97
C SER A 115 26.36 -24.18 23.32
N LEU A 116 25.95 -25.40 23.68
CA LEU A 116 26.30 -26.04 24.94
C LEU A 116 27.79 -26.36 25.01
N PHE A 117 28.37 -26.95 23.96
CA PHE A 117 29.80 -27.27 23.89
C PHE A 117 30.66 -26.02 23.96
N LYS A 118 30.35 -24.98 23.18
CA LYS A 118 31.09 -23.70 23.22
C LYS A 118 31.10 -23.09 24.63
N LYS A 119 29.96 -23.14 25.32
CA LYS A 119 29.85 -22.64 26.70
C LYS A 119 30.62 -23.52 27.69
N PHE A 120 30.52 -24.84 27.54
CA PHE A 120 31.19 -25.81 28.39
C PHE A 120 32.72 -25.65 28.30
N PHE A 121 33.30 -25.78 27.10
CA PHE A 121 34.75 -25.69 26.90
C PHE A 121 35.33 -24.38 27.42
N LYS A 122 34.64 -23.25 27.20
CA LYS A 122 35.05 -21.94 27.72
C LYS A 122 35.07 -21.88 29.25
N ARG A 123 34.13 -22.54 29.93
CA ARG A 123 34.03 -22.49 31.40
C ARG A 123 35.03 -23.41 32.07
N VAL A 124 35.32 -24.56 31.45
CA VAL A 124 36.15 -25.59 32.08
C VAL A 124 37.65 -25.44 31.84
N GLU A 125 38.07 -24.57 30.92
CA GLU A 125 39.48 -24.41 30.52
C GLU A 125 40.44 -24.24 31.71
N SER A 126 40.16 -23.29 32.61
CA SER A 126 41.03 -23.02 33.77
C SER A 126 40.99 -24.14 34.82
N SER A 127 39.83 -24.73 35.06
CA SER A 127 39.68 -25.87 35.98
C SER A 127 40.36 -27.13 35.44
N PHE A 128 40.29 -27.35 34.12
CA PHE A 128 40.95 -28.44 33.43
C PHE A 128 42.46 -28.34 33.58
N HIS A 129 43.06 -27.20 33.25
CA HIS A 129 44.51 -26.98 33.40
C HIS A 129 44.99 -27.19 34.84
N ARG A 130 44.20 -26.78 35.85
CA ARG A 130 44.53 -26.99 37.26
C ARG A 130 44.41 -28.45 37.68
N ALA A 131 43.39 -29.16 37.21
CA ALA A 131 43.20 -30.58 37.49
C ALA A 131 44.29 -31.44 36.82
N THR A 132 44.74 -31.09 35.62
CA THR A 132 45.74 -31.89 34.88
C THR A 132 47.15 -31.87 35.48
N ILE A 133 47.41 -31.07 36.52
CA ILE A 133 48.74 -30.97 37.17
C ILE A 133 49.21 -32.34 37.69
N LEU A 134 48.32 -33.10 38.35
CA LEU A 134 48.66 -34.39 38.95
C LEU A 134 47.86 -35.58 38.38
N ILE A 135 46.78 -35.33 37.63
CA ILE A 135 45.85 -36.36 37.09
C ILE A 135 45.54 -36.09 35.61
N GLY A 136 46.59 -35.80 34.84
CA GLY A 136 46.48 -35.39 33.45
C GLY A 136 45.82 -36.44 32.55
N GLU A 137 46.16 -37.73 32.72
CA GLU A 137 45.64 -38.80 31.86
C GLU A 137 44.14 -39.03 32.10
N GLU A 138 43.72 -39.10 33.37
CA GLU A 138 42.32 -39.34 33.75
C GLU A 138 41.43 -38.16 33.34
N MET A 139 41.91 -36.93 33.55
CA MET A 139 41.21 -35.72 33.11
C MET A 139 41.10 -35.64 31.59
N ALA A 140 42.18 -35.96 30.87
CA ALA A 140 42.19 -35.98 29.41
C ALA A 140 41.17 -36.98 28.87
N GLN A 141 41.02 -38.16 29.48
CA GLN A 141 40.02 -39.15 29.05
C GLN A 141 38.58 -38.61 29.13
N LEU A 142 38.20 -37.93 30.21
CA LEU A 142 36.86 -37.33 30.32
C LEU A 142 36.68 -36.14 29.38
N HIS A 143 37.69 -35.30 29.22
CA HIS A 143 37.64 -34.17 28.29
C HIS A 143 37.48 -34.62 26.84
N GLN A 144 38.22 -35.65 26.43
CA GLN A 144 38.14 -36.24 25.10
C GLN A 144 36.77 -36.85 24.80
N GLU A 145 35.99 -37.31 25.79
CA GLU A 145 34.62 -37.77 25.52
C GLU A 145 33.72 -36.63 25.06
N ALA A 146 33.87 -35.44 25.64
CA ALA A 146 33.12 -34.27 25.20
C ALA A 146 33.52 -33.87 23.77
N GLU A 147 34.82 -33.87 23.47
CA GLU A 147 35.33 -33.60 22.11
C GLU A 147 34.80 -34.63 21.09
N LYS A 148 34.89 -35.92 21.40
CA LYS A 148 34.39 -37.00 20.53
C LYS A 148 32.89 -36.89 20.24
N LEU A 149 32.07 -36.55 21.25
CA LEU A 149 30.65 -36.34 21.01
C LEU A 149 30.42 -35.15 20.08
N TYR A 150 31.13 -34.03 20.32
CA TYR A 150 31.01 -32.84 19.48
C TYR A 150 31.40 -33.15 18.02
N ASP A 151 32.54 -33.80 17.81
CA ASP A 151 33.02 -34.22 16.49
C ASP A 151 32.05 -35.19 15.80
N ARG A 152 31.47 -36.13 16.56
CA ARG A 152 30.47 -37.06 16.03
C ARG A 152 29.19 -36.35 15.60
N VAL A 153 28.72 -35.37 16.36
CA VAL A 153 27.55 -34.56 15.98
C VAL A 153 27.85 -33.72 14.74
N LEU A 154 29.06 -33.16 14.63
CA LEU A 154 29.50 -32.45 13.43
C LEU A 154 29.59 -33.39 12.22
N ALA A 155 30.06 -34.62 12.39
CA ALA A 155 30.09 -35.63 11.34
C ALA A 155 28.67 -35.95 10.87
N ILE A 156 27.73 -36.25 11.79
CA ILE A 156 26.32 -36.48 11.47
C ILE A 156 25.73 -35.29 10.68
N ARG A 157 26.03 -34.06 11.10
CA ARG A 157 25.60 -32.84 10.39
C ARG A 157 26.14 -32.79 8.96
N ASN A 158 27.44 -33.05 8.79
CA ASN A 158 28.13 -32.94 7.51
C ASN A 158 27.68 -34.02 6.53
N ASP A 159 27.56 -35.26 6.99
CA ASP A 159 27.09 -36.41 6.22
C ASP A 159 25.65 -36.19 5.72
N ASN A 160 24.85 -35.46 6.49
CA ASN A 160 23.46 -35.13 6.18
C ASN A 160 23.27 -33.70 5.64
N SER A 161 24.35 -32.99 5.26
CA SER A 161 24.31 -31.60 4.79
C SER A 161 23.30 -31.36 3.65
N ARG A 162 23.19 -32.32 2.72
CA ARG A 162 22.22 -32.25 1.61
C ARG A 162 20.76 -32.29 2.08
N ILE A 163 20.45 -33.02 3.15
CA ILE A 163 19.10 -33.11 3.71
C ILE A 163 18.74 -31.77 4.34
N PHE A 164 19.64 -31.18 5.13
CA PHE A 164 19.43 -29.86 5.73
C PHE A 164 19.27 -28.76 4.68
N SER A 165 20.16 -28.72 3.68
CA SER A 165 20.04 -27.73 2.60
C SER A 165 18.73 -27.86 1.84
N ARG A 166 18.27 -29.09 1.56
CA ARG A 166 16.97 -29.33 0.91
C ARG A 166 15.79 -28.92 1.80
N PHE A 167 15.86 -29.18 3.10
CA PHE A 167 14.84 -28.75 4.05
C PHE A 167 14.62 -27.24 3.99
N PHE A 168 15.70 -26.45 4.10
CA PHE A 168 15.61 -24.99 4.04
C PHE A 168 15.09 -24.49 2.69
N LEU A 169 15.59 -25.05 1.58
CA LEU A 169 15.12 -24.67 0.25
C LEU A 169 13.62 -24.96 0.06
N ILE A 170 13.12 -26.10 0.57
CA ILE A 170 11.70 -26.45 0.48
C ILE A 170 10.86 -25.52 1.35
N ARG A 171 11.33 -25.16 2.55
CA ARG A 171 10.65 -24.19 3.40
C ARG A 171 10.53 -22.84 2.69
N ASP A 172 11.62 -22.34 2.11
CA ASP A 172 11.63 -21.07 1.38
C ASP A 172 10.74 -21.13 0.12
N PHE A 173 10.69 -22.27 -0.55
CA PHE A 173 9.79 -22.53 -1.68
C PHE A 173 8.31 -22.43 -1.29
N GLU A 174 7.92 -23.04 -0.16
CA GLU A 174 6.56 -22.96 0.38
C GLU A 174 6.19 -21.55 0.84
N GLU A 175 7.13 -20.81 1.43
CA GLU A 175 6.93 -19.39 1.76
C GLU A 175 6.70 -18.54 0.51
N ASN A 176 7.46 -18.78 -0.56
CA ASN A 176 7.27 -18.10 -1.84
C ASN A 176 5.89 -18.41 -2.44
N LYS A 177 5.45 -19.68 -2.39
CA LYS A 177 4.10 -20.09 -2.81
C LYS A 177 3.00 -19.34 -2.05
N LYS A 178 3.14 -19.17 -0.74
CA LYS A 178 2.21 -18.37 0.08
C LYS A 178 2.19 -16.89 -0.32
N LYS A 179 3.37 -16.30 -0.58
CA LYS A 179 3.48 -14.89 -1.04
C LYS A 179 2.77 -14.67 -2.37
N ILE A 180 2.89 -15.60 -3.32
CA ILE A 180 2.18 -15.55 -4.61
C ILE A 180 0.66 -15.57 -4.38
N ALA A 181 0.15 -16.53 -3.60
CA ALA A 181 -1.28 -16.66 -3.33
C ALA A 181 -1.89 -15.38 -2.70
N VAL A 182 -1.17 -14.73 -1.78
CA VAL A 182 -1.60 -13.45 -1.17
C VAL A 182 -1.70 -12.34 -2.22
N LYS A 183 -0.78 -12.29 -3.18
CA LYS A 183 -0.79 -11.29 -4.26
C LYS A 183 -1.87 -11.57 -5.31
N GLU A 184 -2.14 -12.83 -5.62
CA GLU A 184 -3.25 -13.22 -6.50
C GLU A 184 -4.60 -12.84 -5.90
N GLU A 185 -4.78 -13.06 -4.60
CA GLU A 185 -5.96 -12.63 -3.85
C GLU A 185 -6.13 -11.10 -3.87
N PHE A 186 -5.03 -10.35 -3.74
CA PHE A 186 -5.04 -8.89 -3.90
C PHE A 186 -5.50 -8.46 -5.30
N ILE A 187 -4.98 -9.09 -6.35
CA ILE A 187 -5.40 -8.81 -7.74
C ILE A 187 -6.88 -9.07 -7.92
N ARG A 188 -7.41 -10.18 -7.39
CA ARG A 188 -8.85 -10.50 -7.50
C ARG A 188 -9.71 -9.40 -6.90
N LYS A 189 -9.35 -8.88 -5.73
CA LYS A 189 -10.08 -7.78 -5.07
C LYS A 189 -10.06 -6.48 -5.87
N GLU A 190 -8.92 -6.15 -6.48
CA GLU A 190 -8.80 -4.97 -7.34
C GLU A 190 -9.58 -5.15 -8.66
N GLU A 191 -9.66 -6.38 -9.19
CA GLU A 191 -10.50 -6.69 -10.36
C GLU A 191 -12.00 -6.58 -10.04
N GLU A 192 -12.44 -7.03 -8.85
CA GLU A 192 -13.80 -6.80 -8.35
C GLU A 192 -14.10 -5.29 -8.17
N GLU A 193 -13.11 -4.50 -7.77
CA GLU A 193 -13.23 -3.04 -7.67
C GLU A 193 -13.40 -2.40 -9.06
N LEU A 194 -12.65 -2.84 -10.08
CA LEU A 194 -12.82 -2.38 -11.45
C LEU A 194 -14.23 -2.66 -11.98
N GLU A 195 -14.80 -3.82 -11.66
CA GLU A 195 -16.16 -4.16 -12.05
C GLU A 195 -17.18 -3.20 -11.41
N ARG A 196 -17.03 -2.88 -10.12
CA ARG A 196 -17.87 -1.89 -9.43
C ARG A 196 -17.73 -0.49 -10.05
N ILE A 197 -16.51 -0.07 -10.38
CA ILE A 197 -16.27 1.21 -11.06
C ILE A 197 -16.98 1.22 -12.41
N SER A 198 -16.87 0.15 -13.19
CA SER A 198 -17.51 0.04 -14.51
C SER A 198 -19.04 0.15 -14.42
N LEU A 199 -19.67 -0.54 -13.46
CA LEU A 199 -21.11 -0.43 -13.22
C LEU A 199 -21.53 1.01 -12.86
N LYS A 200 -20.76 1.66 -11.98
CA LYS A 200 -21.04 3.04 -11.56
C LYS A 200 -20.84 4.05 -12.70
N VAL A 201 -19.85 3.84 -13.56
CA VAL A 201 -19.65 4.65 -14.77
C VAL A 201 -20.86 4.57 -15.70
N GLU A 202 -21.41 3.38 -15.93
CA GLU A 202 -22.61 3.21 -16.77
C GLU A 202 -23.88 3.79 -16.13
N GLU A 203 -23.99 3.77 -14.80
CA GLU A 203 -25.04 4.49 -14.08
C GLU A 203 -24.93 6.01 -14.29
N ILE A 204 -23.76 6.60 -14.02
CA ILE A 204 -23.59 8.05 -14.15
C ILE A 204 -23.74 8.52 -15.60
N LYS A 205 -23.29 7.74 -16.59
CA LYS A 205 -23.54 8.06 -18.01
C LYS A 205 -25.02 8.16 -18.34
N ARG A 206 -25.85 7.26 -17.79
CA ARG A 206 -27.31 7.32 -17.95
C ARG A 206 -27.88 8.57 -17.28
N ASP A 207 -27.42 8.91 -16.09
CA ASP A 207 -27.86 10.11 -15.37
C ASP A 207 -27.47 11.41 -16.11
N VAL A 208 -26.28 11.46 -16.70
CA VAL A 208 -25.84 12.58 -17.54
C VAL A 208 -26.77 12.71 -18.74
N PHE A 209 -27.02 11.61 -19.45
CA PHE A 209 -27.90 11.60 -20.61
C PHE A 209 -29.34 12.04 -20.27
N GLU A 210 -29.88 11.59 -19.13
CA GLU A 210 -31.21 12.02 -18.68
C GLU A 210 -31.24 13.51 -18.33
N ALA A 211 -30.21 14.01 -17.64
CA ALA A 211 -30.10 15.43 -17.31
C ALA A 211 -29.97 16.31 -18.56
N GLU A 212 -29.21 15.88 -19.57
CA GLU A 212 -29.10 16.55 -20.86
C GLU A 212 -30.43 16.56 -21.62
N LYS A 213 -31.15 15.43 -21.65
CA LYS A 213 -32.49 15.35 -22.25
C LYS A 213 -33.50 16.26 -21.55
N ASN A 214 -33.42 16.38 -20.23
CA ASN A 214 -34.28 17.28 -19.47
C ASN A 214 -33.96 18.75 -19.76
N LEU A 215 -32.68 19.07 -19.97
CA LEU A 215 -32.24 20.40 -20.39
C LEU A 215 -32.75 20.76 -21.80
N GLU A 216 -32.72 19.80 -22.73
CA GLU A 216 -33.27 19.96 -24.08
C GLU A 216 -34.78 20.21 -24.05
N LYS A 217 -35.54 19.38 -23.33
CA LYS A 217 -36.98 19.58 -23.12
C LYS A 217 -37.29 20.94 -22.51
N HIS A 218 -36.45 21.42 -21.59
CA HIS A 218 -36.59 22.75 -20.99
C HIS A 218 -36.46 23.85 -22.06
N TYR A 219 -35.47 23.75 -22.96
CA TYR A 219 -35.32 24.67 -24.08
C TYR A 219 -36.48 24.63 -25.07
N GLU A 220 -37.02 23.44 -25.34
CA GLU A 220 -38.15 23.27 -26.24
C GLU A 220 -39.48 23.75 -25.64
N SER A 221 -39.55 23.85 -24.30
CA SER A 221 -40.77 24.19 -23.58
C SER A 221 -41.33 25.55 -24.01
N PHE A 222 -42.65 25.60 -24.18
CA PHE A 222 -43.37 26.84 -24.48
C PHE A 222 -43.09 27.92 -23.43
N LYS A 223 -42.92 27.52 -22.17
CA LYS A 223 -42.59 28.42 -21.06
C LYS A 223 -41.23 29.09 -21.24
N ARG A 224 -40.21 28.36 -21.70
CA ARG A 224 -38.89 28.95 -21.98
C ARG A 224 -38.91 29.83 -23.23
N LYS A 225 -39.57 29.38 -24.30
CA LYS A 225 -39.70 30.18 -25.54
C LYS A 225 -40.41 31.52 -25.27
N SER A 226 -41.56 31.48 -24.60
CA SER A 226 -42.30 32.69 -24.20
C SER A 226 -41.51 33.57 -23.22
N PHE A 227 -40.72 32.98 -22.32
CA PHE A 227 -39.81 33.74 -21.44
C PHE A 227 -38.73 34.48 -22.24
N VAL A 228 -38.08 33.81 -23.20
CA VAL A 228 -37.04 34.39 -24.06
C VAL A 228 -37.62 35.48 -24.97
N GLU A 229 -38.76 35.21 -25.61
CA GLU A 229 -39.47 36.17 -26.45
C GLU A 229 -39.94 37.39 -25.65
N GLY A 230 -40.49 37.17 -24.45
CA GLY A 230 -40.91 38.24 -23.54
C GLY A 230 -39.74 39.13 -23.12
N LYS A 231 -38.60 38.53 -22.75
CA LYS A 231 -37.38 39.27 -22.41
C LYS A 231 -36.89 40.10 -23.60
N ALA A 232 -36.77 39.48 -24.78
CA ALA A 232 -36.32 40.16 -26.00
C ALA A 232 -37.26 41.32 -26.40
N ARG A 233 -38.57 41.15 -26.23
CA ARG A 233 -39.57 42.20 -26.47
C ARG A 233 -39.38 43.38 -25.53
N VAL A 234 -39.23 43.13 -24.23
CA VAL A 234 -39.02 44.20 -23.22
C VAL A 234 -37.69 44.92 -23.46
N GLU A 235 -36.63 44.20 -23.77
CA GLU A 235 -35.33 44.80 -24.11
C GLU A 235 -35.41 45.64 -25.40
N GLY A 236 -36.13 45.15 -26.41
CA GLY A 236 -36.41 45.90 -27.64
C GLY A 236 -37.25 47.17 -27.40
N GLU A 237 -38.24 47.11 -26.52
CA GLU A 237 -39.06 48.27 -26.14
C GLU A 237 -38.23 49.33 -25.42
N ILE A 238 -37.40 48.92 -24.45
CA ILE A 238 -36.44 49.82 -23.76
C ILE A 238 -35.54 50.50 -24.79
N ALA A 239 -34.92 49.73 -25.69
CA ALA A 239 -34.04 50.27 -26.72
C ALA A 239 -34.77 51.24 -27.69
N SER A 240 -36.01 50.94 -28.05
CA SER A 240 -36.84 51.83 -28.87
C SER A 240 -37.13 53.15 -28.16
N ILE A 241 -37.53 53.10 -26.89
CA ILE A 241 -37.80 54.29 -26.07
C ILE A 241 -36.53 55.13 -25.93
N GLU A 242 -35.39 54.53 -25.63
CA GLU A 242 -34.11 55.24 -25.55
C GLU A 242 -33.74 55.93 -26.87
N SER A 243 -34.02 55.28 -28.01
CA SER A 243 -33.83 55.87 -29.34
C SER A 243 -34.73 57.09 -29.57
N GLU A 244 -36.01 56.98 -29.21
CA GLU A 244 -36.97 58.10 -29.32
C GLU A 244 -36.61 59.27 -28.42
N VAL A 245 -36.22 59.01 -27.17
CA VAL A 245 -35.72 60.04 -26.25
C VAL A 245 -34.51 60.76 -26.85
N ARG A 246 -33.55 60.01 -27.41
CA ARG A 246 -32.39 60.64 -28.09
C ARG A 246 -32.81 61.51 -29.27
N LYS A 247 -33.78 61.09 -30.09
CA LYS A 247 -34.30 61.89 -31.21
C LYS A 247 -34.90 63.21 -30.72
N ILE A 248 -35.75 63.17 -29.71
CA ILE A 248 -36.32 64.38 -29.09
C ILE A 248 -35.21 65.28 -28.55
N GLY A 249 -34.18 64.70 -27.94
CA GLY A 249 -33.01 65.45 -27.47
C GLY A 249 -32.22 66.15 -28.57
N ILE A 250 -32.16 65.57 -29.77
CA ILE A 250 -31.48 66.17 -30.94
C ILE A 250 -32.35 67.30 -31.54
N GLU A 251 -33.66 67.09 -31.59
CA GLU A 251 -34.63 68.07 -32.12
C GLU A 251 -34.79 69.29 -31.20
N THR A 252 -34.47 69.15 -29.91
CA THR A 252 -34.59 70.21 -28.91
C THR A 252 -33.36 71.13 -28.92
N ASP A 253 -33.55 72.45 -29.14
CA ASP A 253 -32.47 73.43 -29.05
C ASP A 253 -32.09 73.77 -27.59
N PHE A 254 -31.43 72.82 -26.91
CA PHE A 254 -30.94 73.04 -25.54
C PHE A 254 -29.96 74.22 -25.43
N LYS A 255 -29.24 74.56 -26.52
CA LYS A 255 -28.32 75.71 -26.53
C LYS A 255 -29.10 77.03 -26.48
N GLY A 256 -30.19 77.13 -27.23
CA GLY A 256 -31.14 78.23 -27.16
C GLY A 256 -31.81 78.32 -25.79
N LEU A 257 -32.30 77.19 -25.26
CA LEU A 257 -32.94 77.14 -23.95
C LEU A 257 -31.98 77.55 -22.81
N CYS A 258 -30.73 77.11 -22.83
CA CYS A 258 -29.72 77.57 -21.87
C CYS A 258 -29.51 79.09 -21.89
N LYS A 259 -29.60 79.74 -23.07
CA LYS A 259 -29.50 81.21 -23.17
C LYS A 259 -30.72 81.91 -22.58
N VAL A 260 -31.92 81.36 -22.78
CA VAL A 260 -33.16 81.93 -22.23
C VAL A 260 -33.16 81.84 -20.70
N TYR A 261 -32.77 80.69 -20.16
CA TYR A 261 -32.82 80.41 -18.72
C TYR A 261 -31.50 80.72 -17.97
N HIS A 262 -30.56 81.47 -18.56
CA HIS A 262 -29.23 81.74 -17.97
C HIS A 262 -29.24 82.40 -16.58
N LYS A 263 -30.35 83.09 -16.22
CA LYS A 263 -30.52 83.72 -14.90
C LYS A 263 -31.10 82.77 -13.85
N ASN A 264 -31.72 81.66 -14.26
CA ASN A 264 -32.20 80.62 -13.35
C ASN A 264 -31.14 79.51 -13.27
N ARG A 265 -30.33 79.54 -12.21
CA ARG A 265 -29.19 78.63 -12.03
C ARG A 265 -29.59 77.16 -12.11
N ARG A 266 -30.70 76.77 -11.47
CA ARG A 266 -31.18 75.38 -11.45
C ARG A 266 -31.57 74.90 -12.85
N LEU A 267 -32.38 75.69 -13.57
CA LEU A 267 -32.78 75.36 -14.95
C LEU A 267 -31.57 75.35 -15.90
N PHE A 268 -30.67 76.31 -15.77
CA PHE A 268 -29.47 76.39 -16.60
C PHE A 268 -28.54 75.18 -16.42
N GLU A 269 -28.29 74.76 -15.16
CA GLU A 269 -27.47 73.60 -14.84
C GLU A 269 -28.10 72.30 -15.38
N PHE A 270 -29.41 72.13 -15.19
CA PHE A 270 -30.14 70.98 -15.72
C PHE A 270 -30.15 70.93 -17.25
N LEU A 271 -30.45 72.04 -17.94
CA LEU A 271 -30.42 72.11 -19.41
C LEU A 271 -29.01 71.94 -19.99
N SER A 272 -27.98 72.39 -19.26
CA SER A 272 -26.57 72.12 -19.61
C SER A 272 -26.24 70.63 -19.51
N SER A 273 -26.86 69.90 -18.57
CA SER A 273 -26.77 68.45 -18.45
C SER A 273 -27.51 67.75 -19.60
N CYS A 274 -28.75 68.17 -19.92
CA CYS A 274 -29.51 67.69 -21.07
C CYS A 274 -28.73 67.82 -22.38
N ARG A 275 -28.04 68.95 -22.57
CA ARG A 275 -27.20 69.20 -23.76
C ARG A 275 -26.03 68.22 -23.89
N LYS A 276 -25.47 67.74 -22.77
CA LYS A 276 -24.34 66.79 -22.78
C LYS A 276 -24.81 65.35 -22.97
N ASN A 277 -25.85 64.94 -22.26
CA ASN A 277 -26.42 63.61 -22.37
C ASN A 277 -27.90 63.64 -21.97
N PHE A 278 -28.75 63.85 -22.99
CA PHE A 278 -30.20 63.98 -22.76
C PHE A 278 -30.82 62.70 -22.20
N LEU A 279 -30.35 61.53 -22.62
CA LEU A 279 -30.84 60.27 -22.07
C LEU A 279 -30.55 60.15 -20.57
N SER A 280 -29.34 60.51 -20.15
CA SER A 280 -28.97 60.52 -18.72
C SER A 280 -29.85 61.49 -17.92
N ALA A 281 -30.09 62.69 -18.44
CA ALA A 281 -30.95 63.68 -17.80
C ALA A 281 -32.42 63.23 -17.74
N PHE A 282 -32.93 62.58 -18.79
CA PHE A 282 -34.25 61.97 -18.83
C PHE A 282 -34.42 60.86 -17.77
N LEU A 283 -33.35 60.14 -17.47
CA LEU A 283 -33.35 59.08 -16.47
C LEU A 283 -33.24 59.57 -15.03
N SER A 284 -32.85 60.84 -14.82
CA SER A 284 -32.66 61.44 -13.49
C SER A 284 -33.96 61.76 -12.76
N ASP A 285 -33.87 62.01 -11.45
CA ASP A 285 -35.00 62.41 -10.61
C ASP A 285 -35.49 63.85 -10.90
N GLU A 286 -34.67 64.65 -11.57
CA GLU A 286 -34.97 66.04 -11.88
C GLU A 286 -35.62 66.22 -13.27
N TRP A 287 -35.96 65.13 -13.96
CA TRP A 287 -36.48 65.16 -15.34
C TRP A 287 -37.76 65.99 -15.50
N GLU A 288 -38.56 66.14 -14.45
CA GLU A 288 -39.79 66.94 -14.43
C GLU A 288 -39.55 68.44 -14.68
N ILE A 289 -38.31 68.90 -14.49
CA ILE A 289 -37.89 70.26 -14.83
C ILE A 289 -38.15 70.58 -16.31
N LEU A 290 -38.12 69.55 -17.19
CA LEU A 290 -38.43 69.72 -18.61
C LEU A 290 -39.85 70.26 -18.87
N LYS A 291 -40.80 70.08 -17.93
CA LYS A 291 -42.16 70.61 -18.04
C LYS A 291 -42.19 72.13 -18.08
N GLU A 292 -41.25 72.79 -17.40
CA GLU A 292 -41.17 74.25 -17.33
C GLU A 292 -40.56 74.85 -18.61
N VAL A 293 -39.87 74.02 -19.40
CA VAL A 293 -38.98 74.49 -20.46
C VAL A 293 -39.48 74.08 -21.85
N LEU A 294 -40.07 72.90 -21.97
CA LEU A 294 -40.56 72.38 -23.24
C LEU A 294 -41.98 72.87 -23.53
N ASP A 295 -42.32 72.92 -24.81
CA ASP A 295 -43.72 73.09 -25.20
C ASP A 295 -44.57 71.91 -24.71
N LYS A 296 -45.88 72.16 -24.59
CA LYS A 296 -46.84 71.18 -24.06
C LYS A 296 -46.80 69.84 -24.80
N GLN A 297 -46.63 69.85 -26.12
CA GLN A 297 -46.66 68.65 -26.95
C GLN A 297 -45.40 67.81 -26.76
N SER A 298 -44.23 68.44 -26.73
CA SER A 298 -42.94 67.80 -26.48
C SER A 298 -42.86 67.21 -25.07
N TRP A 299 -43.38 67.94 -24.08
CA TRP A 299 -43.49 67.46 -22.69
C TRP A 299 -44.41 66.24 -22.57
N GLU A 300 -45.62 66.29 -23.13
CA GLU A 300 -46.57 65.17 -23.07
C GLU A 300 -46.00 63.90 -23.72
N ARG A 301 -45.28 64.05 -24.84
CA ARG A 301 -44.58 62.94 -25.51
C ARG A 301 -43.48 62.34 -24.65
N LEU A 302 -42.67 63.16 -23.97
CA LEU A 302 -41.61 62.68 -23.08
C LEU A 302 -42.16 62.02 -21.82
N ASN A 303 -43.21 62.58 -21.20
CA ASN A 303 -43.88 61.97 -20.06
C ASN A 303 -44.41 60.57 -20.42
N PHE A 304 -45.05 60.45 -21.59
CA PHE A 304 -45.53 59.15 -22.08
C PHE A 304 -44.38 58.13 -22.27
N LEU A 305 -43.25 58.55 -22.84
CA LEU A 305 -42.07 57.70 -22.97
C LEU A 305 -41.48 57.31 -21.60
N ARG A 306 -41.53 58.20 -20.61
CA ARG A 306 -41.05 57.93 -19.24
C ARG A 306 -41.90 56.89 -18.54
N GLU A 307 -43.22 57.01 -18.60
CA GLU A 307 -44.15 56.03 -18.04
C GLU A 307 -43.94 54.65 -18.68
N ARG A 308 -43.81 54.60 -20.02
CA ARG A 308 -43.51 53.36 -20.74
C ARG A 308 -42.15 52.77 -20.36
N TYR A 309 -41.13 53.60 -20.18
CA TYR A 309 -39.79 53.15 -19.80
C TYR A 309 -39.79 52.51 -18.41
N LEU A 310 -40.43 53.16 -17.43
CA LEU A 310 -40.55 52.64 -16.07
C LEU A 310 -41.35 51.34 -16.03
N LYS A 311 -42.43 51.25 -16.82
CA LYS A 311 -43.20 50.01 -16.97
C LYS A 311 -42.35 48.88 -17.56
N ALA A 312 -41.61 49.15 -18.63
CA ALA A 312 -40.73 48.17 -19.26
C ALA A 312 -39.58 47.73 -18.32
N LEU A 313 -39.04 48.63 -17.50
CA LEU A 313 -38.06 48.27 -16.47
C LEU A 313 -38.65 47.35 -15.40
N GLY A 314 -39.85 47.66 -14.88
CA GLY A 314 -40.53 46.79 -13.92
C GLY A 314 -40.86 45.41 -14.53
N GLU A 315 -41.20 45.36 -15.82
CA GLU A 315 -41.35 44.08 -16.53
C GLU A 315 -40.02 43.34 -16.65
N LYS A 316 -38.92 44.04 -16.94
CA LYS A 316 -37.57 43.48 -17.06
C LYS A 316 -37.10 42.79 -15.78
N GLU A 317 -37.42 43.34 -14.62
CA GLU A 317 -37.07 42.76 -13.31
C GLU A 317 -37.71 41.38 -13.08
N ASN A 318 -38.84 41.08 -13.72
CA ASN A 318 -39.49 39.77 -13.64
C ASN A 318 -38.74 38.68 -14.45
N PHE A 319 -37.76 39.04 -15.28
CA PHE A 319 -36.96 38.10 -16.06
C PHE A 319 -35.60 37.82 -15.39
N CYS A 320 -35.63 37.10 -14.25
CA CYS A 320 -34.43 36.62 -13.56
C CYS A 320 -33.76 35.40 -14.26
N GLU A 321 -32.55 35.06 -13.81
CA GLU A 321 -31.79 33.90 -14.31
C GLU A 321 -32.62 32.61 -14.18
N ASP A 322 -32.55 31.76 -15.22
CA ASP A 322 -33.37 30.56 -15.29
C ASP A 322 -32.84 29.49 -14.31
N VAL A 323 -33.47 29.44 -13.14
CA VAL A 323 -33.13 28.52 -12.05
C VAL A 323 -33.15 27.06 -12.48
N VAL A 324 -34.02 26.69 -13.43
CA VAL A 324 -34.10 25.32 -13.93
C VAL A 324 -32.87 25.01 -14.79
N GLU A 325 -32.54 25.90 -15.73
CA GLU A 325 -31.36 25.75 -16.59
C GLU A 325 -30.06 25.67 -15.77
N SER A 326 -29.87 26.59 -14.81
CA SER A 326 -28.68 26.63 -13.98
C SER A 326 -28.54 25.39 -13.09
N SER A 327 -29.65 24.90 -12.52
CA SER A 327 -29.66 23.67 -11.72
C SER A 327 -29.27 22.43 -12.53
N LEU A 328 -29.80 22.29 -13.76
CA LEU A 328 -29.49 21.17 -14.66
C LEU A 328 -28.04 21.22 -15.13
N ARG A 329 -27.54 22.39 -15.52
CA ARG A 329 -26.12 22.58 -15.89
C ARG A 329 -25.19 22.22 -14.75
N LYS A 330 -25.51 22.63 -13.52
CA LYS A 330 -24.72 22.29 -12.32
C LYS A 330 -24.74 20.79 -12.04
N ARG A 331 -25.90 20.13 -12.20
CA ARG A 331 -26.02 18.67 -12.08
C ARG A 331 -25.16 17.94 -13.11
N ILE A 332 -25.25 18.31 -14.39
CA ILE A 332 -24.44 17.73 -15.47
C ILE A 332 -22.95 17.90 -15.17
N LEU A 333 -22.53 19.10 -14.74
CA LEU A 333 -21.14 19.36 -14.38
C LEU A 333 -20.66 18.46 -13.23
N ASN A 334 -21.46 18.31 -12.18
CA ASN A 334 -21.13 17.45 -11.05
C ASN A 334 -20.98 15.99 -11.46
N LEU A 335 -21.92 15.47 -12.26
CA LEU A 335 -21.87 14.10 -12.78
C LEU A 335 -20.63 13.87 -13.67
N ARG A 336 -20.28 14.84 -14.52
CA ARG A 336 -19.06 14.78 -15.35
C ARG A 336 -17.77 14.81 -14.51
N ASN A 337 -17.74 15.60 -13.45
CA ASN A 337 -16.62 15.60 -12.50
C ASN A 337 -16.50 14.25 -11.79
N GLU A 338 -17.63 13.66 -11.39
CA GLU A 338 -17.65 12.31 -10.80
C GLU A 338 -17.12 11.27 -11.79
N LEU A 339 -17.52 11.30 -13.07
CA LEU A 339 -16.95 10.44 -14.12
C LEU A 339 -15.44 10.62 -14.26
N SER A 340 -14.94 11.85 -14.24
CA SER A 340 -13.50 12.13 -14.28
C SER A 340 -12.78 11.49 -13.09
N SER A 341 -13.33 11.65 -11.88
CA SER A 341 -12.74 11.07 -10.67
C SER A 341 -12.73 9.54 -10.69
N LEU A 342 -13.78 8.90 -11.22
CA LEU A 342 -13.83 7.46 -11.40
C LEU A 342 -12.83 6.98 -12.45
N GLY A 343 -12.64 7.73 -13.54
CA GLY A 343 -11.62 7.43 -14.55
C GLY A 343 -10.20 7.51 -13.99
N GLU A 344 -9.90 8.50 -13.17
CA GLU A 344 -8.62 8.58 -12.46
C GLU A 344 -8.42 7.39 -11.51
N HIS A 345 -9.46 7.02 -10.77
CA HIS A 345 -9.44 5.88 -9.86
C HIS A 345 -9.22 4.56 -10.60
N GLU A 346 -9.90 4.35 -11.73
CA GLU A 346 -9.71 3.18 -12.61
C GLU A 346 -8.27 3.05 -13.09
N VAL A 347 -7.64 4.15 -13.49
CA VAL A 347 -6.23 4.18 -13.90
C VAL A 347 -5.30 3.80 -12.75
N GLN A 348 -5.58 4.26 -11.52
CA GLN A 348 -4.78 3.90 -10.34
C GLN A 348 -4.88 2.40 -10.01
N VAL A 349 -6.10 1.85 -10.00
CA VAL A 349 -6.37 0.42 -9.78
C VAL A 349 -5.62 -0.42 -10.82
N LYS A 350 -5.74 -0.09 -12.11
CA LYS A 350 -5.02 -0.79 -13.20
C LYS A 350 -3.49 -0.77 -13.01
N LYS A 351 -2.92 0.36 -12.57
CA LYS A 351 -1.48 0.48 -12.27
C LYS A 351 -1.06 -0.40 -11.09
N ARG A 352 -1.88 -0.50 -10.03
CA ARG A 352 -1.60 -1.39 -8.89
C ARG A 352 -1.64 -2.86 -9.31
N ILE A 353 -2.63 -3.24 -10.13
CA ILE A 353 -2.73 -4.59 -10.70
C ILE A 353 -1.49 -4.91 -11.55
N SER A 354 -1.10 -4.03 -12.48
CA SER A 354 0.05 -4.28 -13.36
C SER A 354 1.34 -4.45 -12.58
N LYS A 355 1.61 -3.57 -11.60
CA LYS A 355 2.78 -3.68 -10.72
C LYS A 355 2.77 -5.00 -9.93
N THR A 356 1.61 -5.39 -9.40
CA THR A 356 1.49 -6.65 -8.65
C THR A 356 1.70 -7.87 -9.56
N LYS A 357 1.25 -7.82 -10.82
CA LYS A 357 1.50 -8.87 -11.83
C LYS A 357 3.00 -9.01 -12.13
N GLU A 358 3.74 -7.90 -12.20
CA GLU A 358 5.20 -7.93 -12.34
C GLU A 358 5.89 -8.56 -11.12
N GLU A 359 5.47 -8.21 -9.91
CA GLU A 359 5.98 -8.80 -8.67
C GLU A 359 5.66 -10.30 -8.57
N ILE A 360 4.49 -10.75 -9.02
CA ILE A 360 4.16 -12.18 -9.10
C ILE A 360 5.09 -12.87 -10.10
N LYS A 361 5.35 -12.26 -11.26
CA LYS A 361 6.25 -12.83 -12.26
C LYS A 361 7.67 -13.02 -11.71
N SER A 362 8.21 -12.04 -10.99
CA SER A 362 9.53 -12.19 -10.35
C SER A 362 9.54 -13.31 -9.29
N LEU A 363 8.47 -13.41 -8.50
CA LEU A 363 8.33 -14.50 -7.51
C LEU A 363 8.23 -15.88 -8.19
N ILE A 364 7.54 -15.99 -9.32
CA ILE A 364 7.47 -17.22 -10.12
C ILE A 364 8.86 -17.59 -10.64
N ASP A 365 9.64 -16.62 -11.14
CA ASP A 365 11.00 -16.88 -11.64
C ASP A 365 11.94 -17.32 -10.49
N GLU A 366 11.84 -16.70 -9.32
CA GLU A 366 12.53 -17.14 -8.10
C GLU A 366 12.12 -18.58 -7.72
N LYS A 367 10.82 -18.87 -7.74
CA LYS A 367 10.27 -20.19 -7.44
C LYS A 367 10.79 -21.25 -8.40
N LYS A 368 10.90 -20.94 -9.69
CA LYS A 368 11.54 -21.82 -10.70
C LYS A 368 13.00 -22.09 -10.33
N SER A 369 13.78 -21.06 -10.02
CA SER A 369 15.18 -21.22 -9.62
C SER A 369 15.34 -22.06 -8.35
N MET A 370 14.46 -21.87 -7.35
CA MET A 370 14.44 -22.68 -6.13
C MET A 370 14.12 -24.15 -6.43
N ALA A 371 13.12 -24.41 -7.26
CA ALA A 371 12.74 -25.76 -7.62
C ALA A 371 13.85 -26.50 -8.39
N GLU A 372 14.58 -25.82 -9.28
CA GLU A 372 15.76 -26.39 -9.94
C GLU A 372 16.84 -26.79 -8.91
N LYS A 373 17.09 -25.95 -7.89
CA LYS A 373 18.04 -26.27 -6.81
C LYS A 373 17.60 -27.45 -5.96
N ILE A 374 16.30 -27.58 -5.67
CA ILE A 374 15.75 -28.67 -4.86
C ILE A 374 15.85 -30.01 -5.61
N LEU A 375 15.46 -30.01 -6.89
CA LEU A 375 15.43 -31.21 -7.74
C LEU A 375 16.83 -31.64 -8.22
N GLY A 376 17.78 -30.70 -8.29
CA GLY A 376 19.19 -30.94 -8.62
C GLY A 376 19.55 -30.71 -10.09
N GLU A 377 20.84 -30.82 -10.40
CA GLU A 377 21.39 -30.61 -11.75
C GLU A 377 20.75 -31.58 -12.76
N GLY A 378 20.00 -31.04 -13.73
CA GLY A 378 19.36 -31.80 -14.82
C GLY A 378 17.90 -31.45 -15.12
N PHE A 379 17.25 -30.69 -14.23
CA PHE A 379 15.91 -30.15 -14.46
C PHE A 379 15.98 -28.69 -14.88
N ARG A 380 15.25 -28.33 -15.93
CA ARG A 380 14.98 -26.93 -16.30
C ARG A 380 13.48 -26.69 -16.23
N ILE A 381 13.07 -25.67 -15.50
CA ILE A 381 11.65 -25.36 -15.35
C ILE A 381 11.30 -24.26 -16.35
N PHE A 382 10.35 -24.55 -17.25
CA PHE A 382 9.92 -23.60 -18.27
C PHE A 382 8.72 -22.78 -17.84
#